data_AF-A0A8J3TSI5-F1
#
_entry.id   AF-A0A8J3TSI5-F1
#
_cell.length_a   1.000
_cell.length_b   1.000
_cell.length_c   1.000
_cell.angle_alpha   90.00
_cell.angle_beta   90.00
_cell.angle_gamma   90.00
#
_symmetry.space_group_name_H-M   'P 1'
#
loop_
_entity.id
_entity.type
_entity.pdbx_description
1 polymer ?
#
loop_
_entity_poly.entity_id
_entity_poly.type
_entity_poly.pdbx_seq_one_letter_code
_entity_poly.pdbx_strand_id
1 'polypeptide(L)'
;MARRSTVQQDPRIAGDPESYPLEGPDRVTVSRGTSSRRGGWGGGGGRWLVWAGRAILWALIIVIVVNGVRAPFERLSQSGAATDSETTPSSSDRDFPVTQAAAFANQFAAVYLNYDATNAQQRAERLKAFLPDGADEQFGWNGYGRMTAGAFQFSGIQVSDEHDAVVTVAYQTGGHRGLLSVPIYNDGGHFVVSGQPGLLPAPALPGFPQVSGPSRDSATEAELRPQIEGFFKAFAAGNQVDLQRYVASGKPIDGFNGEFTLAQLKDLVVPEGEANTREVTAVVVWAVSSNGTDAVSTSVQNDPAVQPGGLEQAYRLTMEKQGGKWFVQQVQGASRSVG
;
A
#
# COMPACT_ATOMS: atom_id res chain seq x y z
N MET A 1 2.73 -50.30 -38.07
CA MET A 1 1.84 -51.42 -38.44
C MET A 1 0.87 -51.66 -37.29
N ALA A 2 -0.42 -51.63 -37.61
CA ALA A 2 -1.57 -51.61 -36.69
C ALA A 2 -1.80 -52.93 -35.95
N ARG A 3 -2.39 -52.89 -34.73
CA ARG A 3 -3.57 -53.65 -34.21
C ARG A 3 -4.10 -52.92 -32.96
N ARG A 4 -5.28 -52.29 -33.00
CA ARG A 4 -6.66 -52.77 -32.76
C ARG A 4 -7.19 -52.46 -31.35
N SER A 5 -8.28 -51.72 -31.37
CA SER A 5 -9.28 -51.42 -30.37
C SER A 5 -9.85 -52.66 -29.67
N THR A 6 -10.13 -52.55 -28.37
CA THR A 6 -11.20 -53.30 -27.69
C THR A 6 -11.90 -52.40 -26.68
N VAL A 7 -13.18 -52.17 -26.98
CA VAL A 7 -14.23 -51.72 -26.06
C VAL A 7 -14.44 -52.78 -24.99
N GLN A 8 -14.63 -52.36 -23.74
CA GLN A 8 -15.15 -53.22 -22.67
C GLN A 8 -16.26 -52.48 -21.93
N GLN A 9 -17.40 -53.17 -21.81
CA GLN A 9 -18.68 -52.70 -21.30
C GLN A 9 -19.13 -53.64 -20.16
N ASP A 10 -19.95 -53.09 -19.25
CA ASP A 10 -20.84 -53.68 -18.22
C ASP A 10 -20.29 -54.06 -16.81
N PRO A 11 -21.14 -54.13 -15.73
CA PRO A 11 -22.59 -53.83 -15.64
C PRO A 11 -23.14 -53.07 -14.38
N ARG A 12 -24.34 -52.48 -14.61
CA ARG A 12 -25.57 -52.26 -13.78
C ARG A 12 -25.56 -52.21 -12.23
N ILE A 13 -26.22 -51.18 -11.66
CA ILE A 13 -27.32 -51.20 -10.63
C ILE A 13 -28.09 -49.86 -10.80
N ALA A 14 -29.30 -49.77 -11.38
CA ALA A 14 -30.67 -50.09 -10.93
C ALA A 14 -31.23 -49.19 -9.80
N GLY A 15 -32.26 -48.38 -10.12
CA GLY A 15 -33.18 -47.83 -9.13
C GLY A 15 -33.73 -46.43 -9.43
N ASP A 16 -34.66 -46.33 -10.38
CA ASP A 16 -35.58 -45.20 -10.55
C ASP A 16 -37.00 -45.74 -10.37
N PRO A 17 -37.95 -44.95 -9.85
CA PRO A 17 -39.25 -44.95 -10.52
C PRO A 17 -39.90 -43.56 -10.60
N GLU A 18 -40.24 -43.16 -11.83
CA GLU A 18 -41.39 -42.29 -12.11
C GLU A 18 -42.66 -43.11 -12.30
N SER A 19 -43.81 -42.55 -11.89
CA SER A 19 -45.15 -42.90 -12.41
C SER A 19 -46.13 -41.72 -12.19
N TYR A 20 -46.61 -41.14 -13.29
CA TYR A 20 -47.66 -40.11 -13.47
C TYR A 20 -49.12 -40.71 -13.32
N PRO A 21 -50.26 -40.02 -13.65
CA PRO A 21 -50.95 -38.84 -13.07
C PRO A 21 -52.51 -39.03 -12.90
N LEU A 22 -53.27 -37.97 -12.54
CA LEU A 22 -54.55 -37.46 -13.14
C LEU A 22 -55.56 -36.79 -12.17
N GLU A 23 -56.07 -35.63 -12.63
CA GLU A 23 -57.41 -34.99 -12.54
C GLU A 23 -58.21 -34.78 -11.22
N GLY A 24 -58.87 -33.61 -11.15
CA GLY A 24 -59.71 -33.09 -10.05
C GLY A 24 -61.12 -33.72 -9.95
N PRO A 25 -62.00 -33.20 -9.06
CA PRO A 25 -62.83 -32.02 -9.40
C PRO A 25 -63.21 -31.08 -8.21
N ASP A 26 -63.83 -29.94 -8.56
CA ASP A 26 -64.43 -28.91 -7.70
C ASP A 26 -65.36 -29.43 -6.58
N ARG A 27 -65.34 -28.75 -5.42
CA ARG A 27 -66.54 -28.47 -4.59
C ARG A 27 -66.32 -27.33 -3.57
N VAL A 28 -67.31 -26.45 -3.54
CA VAL A 28 -67.46 -25.23 -2.73
C VAL A 28 -68.01 -25.55 -1.33
N THR A 29 -67.55 -24.87 -0.27
CA THR A 29 -68.41 -24.37 0.83
C THR A 29 -67.75 -23.31 1.72
N VAL A 30 -68.56 -22.31 2.04
CA VAL A 30 -68.35 -21.14 2.91
C VAL A 30 -68.68 -21.50 4.36
N SER A 31 -67.94 -21.01 5.37
CA SER A 31 -68.51 -20.40 6.62
C SER A 31 -67.50 -20.05 7.75
N ARG A 32 -67.36 -18.75 7.98
CA ARG A 32 -67.47 -17.93 9.24
C ARG A 32 -67.16 -18.53 10.64
N GLY A 33 -66.32 -17.79 11.39
CA GLY A 33 -66.22 -17.72 12.88
C GLY A 33 -64.90 -18.32 13.40
N THR A 34 -64.12 -17.77 14.35
CA THR A 34 -64.36 -16.84 15.49
C THR A 34 -63.01 -16.44 16.12
N SER A 35 -63.00 -15.35 16.91
CA SER A 35 -62.04 -14.95 17.98
C SER A 35 -60.59 -14.62 17.59
N SER A 36 -60.13 -13.37 17.72
CA SER A 36 -59.75 -12.63 18.95
C SER A 36 -58.48 -13.15 19.65
N ARG A 37 -57.39 -12.37 19.57
CA ARG A 37 -56.75 -11.66 20.70
C ARG A 37 -55.33 -11.19 20.37
N ARG A 38 -55.10 -9.93 20.74
CA ARG A 38 -53.87 -9.33 21.28
C ARG A 38 -52.59 -9.31 20.45
N GLY A 39 -52.15 -8.08 20.21
CA GLY A 39 -50.81 -7.67 20.62
C GLY A 39 -49.91 -7.30 19.46
N GLY A 40 -49.61 -6.01 19.33
CA GLY A 40 -48.57 -5.55 18.43
C GLY A 40 -48.74 -4.10 18.06
N TRP A 41 -48.26 -3.21 18.94
CA TRP A 41 -47.91 -1.84 18.58
C TRP A 41 -47.06 -1.85 17.31
N GLY A 42 -47.66 -1.51 16.17
CA GLY A 42 -46.95 -1.28 14.91
C GLY A 42 -46.29 0.10 14.95
N GLY A 43 -45.17 0.21 15.65
CA GLY A 43 -44.26 1.35 15.55
C GLY A 43 -43.71 1.44 14.13
N GLY A 44 -44.41 2.17 13.27
CA GLY A 44 -43.89 2.64 12.00
C GLY A 44 -42.79 3.67 12.27
N GLY A 45 -41.54 3.22 12.31
CA GLY A 45 -40.40 4.11 12.56
C GLY A 45 -39.09 3.34 12.48
N GLY A 46 -38.58 3.11 11.27
CA GLY A 46 -37.27 2.45 11.12
C GLY A 46 -36.76 2.32 9.70
N ARG A 47 -37.65 2.28 8.70
CA ARG A 47 -37.22 2.12 7.29
C ARG A 47 -36.86 3.45 6.60
N TRP A 48 -37.34 4.58 7.12
CA TRP A 48 -36.98 5.92 6.62
C TRP A 48 -35.56 6.35 7.04
N LEU A 49 -35.11 5.97 8.23
CA LEU A 49 -33.76 6.28 8.72
C LEU A 49 -32.67 5.56 7.92
N VAL A 50 -32.93 4.34 7.45
CA VAL A 50 -31.99 3.61 6.57
C VAL A 50 -31.90 4.25 5.18
N TRP A 51 -33.02 4.78 4.67
CA TRP A 51 -33.06 5.45 3.36
C TRP A 51 -32.39 6.83 3.40
N ALA A 52 -32.64 7.62 4.46
CA ALA A 52 -31.93 8.87 4.71
C ALA A 52 -30.42 8.63 4.96
N GLY A 53 -30.08 7.60 5.74
CA GLY A 53 -28.69 7.22 6.00
C GLY A 53 -27.93 6.82 4.72
N ARG A 54 -28.57 6.08 3.81
CA ARG A 54 -27.98 5.74 2.50
C ARG A 54 -27.89 6.93 1.56
N ALA A 55 -28.87 7.83 1.55
CA ALA A 55 -28.79 9.06 0.76
C ALA A 55 -27.65 9.97 1.24
N ILE A 56 -27.45 10.07 2.56
CA ILE A 56 -26.33 10.80 3.16
C ILE A 56 -25.00 10.09 2.87
N LEU A 57 -24.95 8.76 2.94
CA LEU A 57 -23.75 7.99 2.59
C LEU A 57 -23.38 8.16 1.11
N TRP A 58 -24.35 8.09 0.20
CA TRP A 58 -24.15 8.33 -1.22
C TRP A 58 -23.75 9.78 -1.51
N ALA A 59 -24.36 10.75 -0.82
CA ALA A 59 -23.96 12.15 -0.92
C ALA A 59 -22.53 12.37 -0.39
N LEU A 60 -22.15 11.70 0.70
CA LEU A 60 -20.80 11.75 1.26
C LEU A 60 -19.77 11.11 0.31
N ILE A 61 -20.11 9.97 -0.29
CA ILE A 61 -19.26 9.32 -1.31
C ILE A 61 -19.10 10.23 -2.53
N ILE A 62 -20.18 10.84 -3.02
CA ILE A 62 -20.13 11.80 -4.13
C ILE A 62 -19.29 13.02 -3.75
N VAL A 63 -19.43 13.56 -2.54
CA VAL A 63 -18.62 14.68 -2.05
C VAL A 63 -17.15 14.29 -1.92
N ILE A 64 -16.81 13.08 -1.46
CA ILE A 64 -15.43 12.59 -1.37
C ILE A 64 -14.83 12.35 -2.75
N VAL A 65 -15.61 11.85 -3.71
CA VAL A 65 -15.16 11.65 -5.09
C VAL A 65 -15.01 12.99 -5.83
N VAL A 66 -15.83 14.00 -5.51
CA VAL A 66 -15.75 15.33 -6.12
C VAL A 66 -14.70 16.23 -5.44
N ASN A 67 -14.50 16.14 -4.13
CA ASN A 67 -13.46 16.89 -3.39
C ASN A 67 -12.10 16.18 -3.38
N GLY A 68 -12.04 14.87 -3.62
CA GLY A 68 -10.80 14.09 -3.70
C GLY A 68 -9.94 14.39 -4.94
N VAL A 69 -10.41 15.27 -5.83
CA VAL A 69 -9.70 15.67 -7.07
C VAL A 69 -9.38 17.19 -7.08
N ARG A 70 -9.51 17.91 -5.95
CA ARG A 70 -9.22 19.36 -5.90
C ARG A 70 -8.16 19.85 -4.91
N ALA A 71 -7.37 18.97 -4.31
CA ALA A 71 -6.22 19.38 -3.49
C ALA A 71 -4.96 18.63 -3.98
N PRO A 72 -4.32 19.14 -5.06
CA PRO A 72 -3.28 20.13 -4.83
C PRO A 72 -3.09 21.14 -5.99
N PHE A 73 -4.11 21.95 -6.34
CA PHE A 73 -3.94 23.00 -7.37
C PHE A 73 -4.11 24.45 -6.88
N GLU A 74 -4.42 24.69 -5.60
CA GLU A 74 -4.54 26.07 -5.07
C GLU A 74 -3.24 26.62 -4.46
N ARG A 75 -2.13 25.86 -4.49
CA ARG A 75 -0.81 26.34 -4.04
C ARG A 75 0.04 27.02 -5.12
N LEU A 76 -0.50 27.21 -6.33
CA LEU A 76 0.17 27.95 -7.41
C LEU A 76 -0.47 29.32 -7.72
N SER A 77 -1.60 29.67 -7.11
CA SER A 77 -2.26 30.98 -7.32
C SER A 77 -2.11 31.94 -6.13
N GLN A 78 -1.37 31.57 -5.08
CA GLN A 78 -1.02 32.45 -3.95
C GLN A 78 0.49 32.54 -3.76
N SER A 79 1.13 33.21 -4.70
CA SER A 79 2.41 33.92 -4.56
C SER A 79 2.32 35.04 -5.59
N GLY A 80 1.76 36.19 -5.23
CA GLY A 80 2.45 37.22 -4.47
C GLY A 80 2.49 38.46 -5.37
N ALA A 81 1.65 39.45 -5.07
CA ALA A 81 1.82 40.78 -5.64
C ALA A 81 3.14 41.34 -5.10
N ALA A 82 4.18 41.38 -5.93
CA ALA A 82 5.37 42.19 -5.71
C ALA A 82 6.06 42.45 -7.06
N THR A 83 5.88 43.69 -7.51
CA THR A 83 6.86 44.56 -8.20
C THR A 83 7.56 44.03 -9.45
N ASP A 84 7.33 44.75 -10.55
CA ASP A 84 8.15 44.78 -11.75
C ASP A 84 9.65 44.70 -11.41
N SER A 85 10.27 43.62 -11.83
CA SER A 85 11.71 43.53 -12.02
C SER A 85 11.91 42.64 -13.23
N GLU A 86 12.10 43.31 -14.37
CA GLU A 86 12.74 42.77 -15.57
C GLU A 86 13.92 41.89 -15.15
N THR A 87 13.68 40.58 -15.13
CA THR A 87 14.73 39.59 -14.96
C THR A 87 14.88 38.94 -16.32
N THR A 88 16.01 39.24 -16.93
CA THR A 88 16.60 38.59 -18.09
C THR A 88 16.32 37.09 -18.12
N PRO A 89 16.00 36.50 -19.30
CA PRO A 89 15.69 35.09 -19.41
C PRO A 89 16.88 34.28 -18.89
N SER A 90 16.67 33.61 -17.77
CA SER A 90 17.62 32.64 -17.24
C SER A 90 17.64 31.45 -18.20
N SER A 91 18.82 30.88 -18.41
CA SER A 91 19.16 29.82 -19.35
C SER A 91 18.36 28.50 -19.25
N SER A 92 17.28 28.46 -18.47
CA SER A 92 16.41 27.33 -18.20
C SER A 92 15.36 27.07 -19.29
N ASP A 93 15.17 27.99 -20.23
CA ASP A 93 14.22 27.82 -21.36
C ASP A 93 14.73 26.85 -22.44
N ARG A 94 15.99 26.41 -22.36
CA ARG A 94 16.59 25.47 -23.33
C ARG A 94 16.71 24.03 -22.84
N ASP A 95 16.51 23.76 -21.54
CA ASP A 95 16.64 22.40 -21.03
C ASP A 95 15.28 21.70 -20.97
N PHE A 96 15.24 20.41 -21.30
CA PHE A 96 14.00 19.63 -21.21
C PHE A 96 13.45 19.63 -19.75
N PRO A 97 12.19 20.00 -19.52
CA PRO A 97 11.59 20.13 -18.18
C PRO A 97 11.30 18.77 -17.52
N VAL A 98 12.33 18.15 -16.95
CA VAL A 98 12.32 16.78 -16.40
C VAL A 98 11.23 16.56 -15.33
N THR A 99 11.10 17.47 -14.36
CA THR A 99 10.17 17.30 -13.23
C THR A 99 8.72 17.31 -13.70
N GLN A 100 8.38 18.22 -14.62
CA GLN A 100 7.04 18.34 -15.18
C GLN A 100 6.73 17.14 -16.08
N ALA A 101 7.67 16.71 -16.91
CA ALA A 101 7.51 15.51 -17.73
C ALA A 101 7.32 14.24 -16.89
N ALA A 102 8.03 14.10 -15.77
CA ALA A 102 7.85 12.98 -14.84
C ALA A 102 6.45 12.96 -14.22
N ALA A 103 5.91 14.13 -13.84
CA ALA A 103 4.55 14.25 -13.32
C ALA A 103 3.50 13.92 -14.41
N PHE A 104 3.68 14.45 -15.62
CA PHE A 104 2.83 14.17 -16.78
C PHE A 104 2.81 12.67 -17.11
N ALA A 105 3.97 12.02 -17.18
CA ALA A 105 4.10 10.59 -17.45
C ALA A 105 3.38 9.72 -16.41
N ASN A 106 3.49 10.07 -15.11
CA ASN A 106 2.83 9.34 -14.03
C ASN A 106 1.30 9.44 -14.14
N GLN A 107 0.77 10.62 -14.47
CA GLN A 107 -0.67 10.82 -14.69
C GLN A 107 -1.16 10.05 -15.92
N PHE A 108 -0.41 10.13 -17.03
CA PHE A 108 -0.71 9.36 -18.23
C PHE A 108 -0.71 7.85 -17.94
N ALA A 109 0.30 7.33 -17.24
CA ALA A 109 0.40 5.91 -16.89
C ALA A 109 -0.82 5.43 -16.09
N ALA A 110 -1.32 6.28 -15.17
CA ALA A 110 -2.51 5.99 -14.39
C ALA A 110 -3.77 5.84 -15.25
N VAL A 111 -3.89 6.57 -16.36
CA VAL A 111 -5.02 6.41 -17.30
C VAL A 111 -4.77 5.26 -18.28
N TYR A 112 -3.57 5.16 -18.83
CA TYR A 112 -3.21 4.20 -19.87
C TYR A 112 -3.34 2.74 -19.39
N LEU A 113 -2.83 2.44 -18.19
CA LEU A 113 -2.79 1.09 -17.60
C LEU A 113 -4.04 0.71 -16.80
N ASN A 114 -5.02 1.61 -16.66
CA ASN A 114 -6.30 1.34 -16.02
C ASN A 114 -7.42 1.37 -17.06
N TYR A 115 -7.68 0.21 -17.67
CA TYR A 115 -8.75 0.03 -18.66
C TYR A 115 -9.76 -1.02 -18.20
N ASP A 116 -11.00 -0.86 -18.64
CA ASP A 116 -12.10 -1.77 -18.38
C ASP A 116 -13.06 -1.70 -19.58
N ALA A 117 -13.33 -2.83 -20.22
CA ALA A 117 -14.24 -2.94 -21.35
C ALA A 117 -15.64 -2.34 -21.09
N THR A 118 -16.07 -2.30 -19.83
CA THR A 118 -17.36 -1.71 -19.45
C THR A 118 -17.36 -0.18 -19.43
N ASN A 119 -16.18 0.46 -19.42
CA ASN A 119 -15.99 1.91 -19.27
C ASN A 119 -15.04 2.49 -20.34
N ALA A 120 -15.09 1.97 -21.57
CA ALA A 120 -14.14 2.35 -22.62
C ALA A 120 -14.18 3.84 -23.01
N GLN A 121 -15.37 4.45 -23.07
CA GLN A 121 -15.54 5.88 -23.36
C GLN A 121 -14.92 6.76 -22.28
N GLN A 122 -15.11 6.41 -21.00
CA GLN A 122 -14.53 7.19 -19.89
C GLN A 122 -12.99 7.20 -19.95
N ARG A 123 -12.38 6.09 -20.38
CA ARG A 123 -10.93 6.04 -20.61
C ARG A 123 -10.50 6.94 -21.77
N ALA A 124 -11.19 6.85 -22.90
CA ALA A 124 -10.91 7.71 -24.06
C ALA A 124 -10.98 9.20 -23.71
N GLU A 125 -12.00 9.63 -22.97
CA GLU A 125 -12.14 11.02 -22.51
C GLU A 125 -10.96 11.46 -21.64
N ARG A 126 -10.50 10.61 -20.73
CA ARG A 126 -9.34 10.91 -19.87
C ARG A 126 -8.03 10.94 -20.66
N LEU A 127 -7.89 10.12 -21.71
CA LEU A 127 -6.68 10.09 -22.54
C LEU A 127 -6.50 11.36 -23.39
N LYS A 128 -7.59 12.06 -23.74
CA LYS A 128 -7.52 13.29 -24.56
C LYS A 128 -6.58 14.36 -23.99
N ALA A 129 -6.41 14.41 -22.68
CA ALA A 129 -5.49 15.37 -22.04
C ALA A 129 -4.00 15.07 -22.28
N PHE A 130 -3.66 13.90 -22.82
CA PHE A 130 -2.28 13.43 -22.97
C PHE A 130 -1.88 13.16 -24.42
N LEU A 131 -2.85 13.07 -25.33
CA LEU A 131 -2.62 12.66 -26.71
C LEU A 131 -2.67 13.85 -27.66
N PRO A 132 -1.90 13.84 -28.75
CA PRO A 132 -2.05 14.83 -29.80
C PRO A 132 -3.42 14.70 -30.50
N ASP A 133 -3.89 15.79 -31.09
CA ASP A 133 -5.12 15.80 -31.86
C ASP A 133 -5.08 14.76 -32.99
N GLY A 134 -6.16 13.99 -33.14
CA GLY A 134 -6.28 12.95 -34.15
C GLY A 134 -5.63 11.60 -33.82
N ALA A 135 -5.04 11.44 -32.62
CA ALA A 135 -4.61 10.14 -32.13
C ALA A 135 -5.79 9.16 -31.93
N ASP A 136 -5.51 7.86 -31.97
CA ASP A 136 -6.48 6.83 -31.59
C ASP A 136 -6.93 7.04 -30.13
N GLU A 137 -8.24 7.21 -29.92
CA GLU A 137 -8.85 7.48 -28.61
C GLU A 137 -8.62 6.35 -27.59
N GLN A 138 -8.36 5.11 -28.04
CA GLN A 138 -8.03 3.97 -27.20
C GLN A 138 -6.53 3.71 -27.12
N PHE A 139 -5.74 4.40 -27.93
CA PHE A 139 -4.27 4.43 -27.90
C PHE A 139 -3.64 3.02 -27.82
N GLY A 140 -4.07 2.13 -28.71
CA GLY A 140 -3.55 0.75 -28.80
C GLY A 140 -4.29 -0.31 -27.98
N TRP A 141 -5.33 0.06 -27.23
CA TRP A 141 -6.21 -0.93 -26.57
C TRP A 141 -7.37 -1.33 -27.49
N ASN A 142 -7.64 -2.64 -27.58
CA ASN A 142 -8.68 -3.18 -28.45
C ASN A 142 -10.10 -3.12 -27.85
N GLY A 143 -10.27 -2.50 -26.69
CA GLY A 143 -11.56 -2.38 -26.00
C GLY A 143 -11.98 -3.61 -25.19
N TYR A 144 -11.17 -4.67 -25.13
CA TYR A 144 -11.48 -5.90 -24.40
C TYR A 144 -10.67 -6.08 -23.12
N GLY A 145 -11.26 -6.75 -22.15
CA GLY A 145 -10.63 -7.09 -20.89
C GLY A 145 -10.54 -5.92 -19.90
N ARG A 146 -9.78 -6.12 -18.83
CA ARG A 146 -9.53 -5.11 -17.81
C ARG A 146 -8.10 -5.18 -17.30
N MET A 147 -7.58 -4.05 -16.88
CA MET A 147 -6.34 -3.95 -16.12
C MET A 147 -6.53 -2.91 -15.03
N THR A 148 -5.96 -3.18 -13.86
CA THR A 148 -5.89 -2.21 -12.78
C THR A 148 -4.46 -2.17 -12.27
N ALA A 149 -3.84 -1.00 -12.37
CA ALA A 149 -2.48 -0.74 -11.94
C ALA A 149 -2.46 0.44 -10.97
N GLY A 150 -1.53 0.39 -10.03
CA GLY A 150 -1.31 1.42 -9.02
C GLY A 150 0.16 1.56 -8.68
N ALA A 151 0.45 2.30 -7.60
CA ALA A 151 1.81 2.59 -7.15
C ALA A 151 2.71 3.13 -8.28
N PHE A 152 2.16 4.04 -9.10
CA PHE A 152 2.90 4.70 -10.18
C PHE A 152 4.01 5.58 -9.60
N GLN A 153 5.24 5.35 -10.05
CA GLN A 153 6.41 6.08 -9.57
C GLN A 153 7.36 6.38 -10.71
N PHE A 154 7.91 7.58 -10.73
CA PHE A 154 8.99 7.93 -11.65
C PHE A 154 10.20 7.01 -11.39
N SER A 155 10.68 6.34 -12.44
CA SER A 155 11.85 5.46 -12.36
C SER A 155 13.08 6.05 -13.05
N GLY A 156 12.90 6.89 -14.07
CA GLY A 156 14.00 7.47 -14.82
C GLY A 156 13.52 8.18 -16.09
N ILE A 157 14.42 8.94 -16.70
CA ILE A 157 14.17 9.64 -17.96
C ILE A 157 15.40 9.56 -18.87
N GLN A 158 15.17 9.42 -20.16
CA GLN A 158 16.17 9.59 -21.20
C GLN A 158 15.79 10.80 -22.03
N VAL A 159 16.47 11.92 -21.80
CA VAL A 159 16.29 13.15 -22.58
C VAL A 159 17.11 13.01 -23.86
N SER A 160 16.45 13.17 -25.00
CA SER A 160 17.11 13.16 -26.30
C SER A 160 17.56 14.58 -26.69
N ASP A 161 16.69 15.57 -26.49
CA ASP A 161 16.94 16.99 -26.74
C ASP A 161 15.97 17.89 -25.92
N GLU A 162 15.87 19.18 -26.27
CA GLU A 162 15.04 20.18 -25.58
C GLU A 162 13.53 19.87 -25.62
N HIS A 163 13.09 19.05 -26.58
CA HIS A 163 11.69 18.73 -26.85
C HIS A 163 11.34 17.27 -26.59
N ASP A 164 12.26 16.32 -26.83
CA ASP A 164 11.96 14.89 -26.80
C ASP A 164 12.61 14.16 -25.62
N ALA A 165 11.80 13.37 -24.91
CA ALA A 165 12.29 12.47 -23.88
C ALA A 165 11.46 11.18 -23.76
N VAL A 166 12.08 10.13 -23.22
CA VAL A 166 11.37 8.90 -22.83
C VAL A 166 11.40 8.79 -21.31
N VAL A 167 10.22 8.89 -20.68
CA VAL A 167 10.07 8.71 -19.24
C VAL A 167 9.72 7.27 -18.92
N THR A 168 10.40 6.69 -17.94
CA THR A 168 10.11 5.35 -17.42
C THR A 168 9.34 5.46 -16.11
N VAL A 169 8.16 4.85 -16.05
CA VAL A 169 7.27 4.82 -14.88
C VAL A 169 7.18 3.39 -14.35
N ALA A 170 7.50 3.19 -13.08
CA ALA A 170 7.24 1.93 -12.39
C ALA A 170 5.76 1.83 -12.00
N TYR A 171 5.18 0.64 -12.10
CA TYR A 171 3.80 0.37 -11.70
C TYR A 171 3.67 -1.00 -11.03
N GLN A 172 2.56 -1.22 -10.33
CA GLN A 172 2.20 -2.50 -9.74
C GLN A 172 0.79 -2.94 -10.19
N THR A 173 0.63 -4.21 -10.53
CA THR A 173 -0.65 -4.82 -10.89
C THR A 173 -0.71 -6.26 -10.38
N GLY A 174 -1.77 -6.65 -9.66
CA GLY A 174 -1.98 -8.04 -9.24
C GLY A 174 -0.78 -8.72 -8.56
N GLY A 175 0.00 -8.00 -7.76
CA GLY A 175 1.22 -8.50 -7.10
C GLY A 175 2.51 -8.45 -7.94
N HIS A 176 2.42 -8.10 -9.22
CA HIS A 176 3.55 -7.97 -10.12
C HIS A 176 3.99 -6.50 -10.27
N ARG A 177 5.30 -6.28 -10.34
CA ARG A 177 5.89 -4.98 -10.69
C ARG A 177 6.27 -4.96 -12.16
N GLY A 178 6.14 -3.81 -12.80
CA GLY A 178 6.59 -3.59 -14.17
C GLY A 178 7.03 -2.15 -14.38
N LEU A 179 7.54 -1.88 -15.58
CA LEU A 179 7.93 -0.56 -16.03
C LEU A 179 7.13 -0.20 -17.30
N LEU A 180 6.78 1.07 -17.46
CA LEU A 180 6.17 1.63 -18.66
C LEU A 180 7.08 2.73 -19.21
N SER A 181 7.57 2.59 -20.43
CA SER A 181 8.28 3.65 -21.14
C SER A 181 7.29 4.52 -21.91
N VAL A 182 7.31 5.83 -21.67
CA VAL A 182 6.39 6.82 -22.22
C VAL A 182 7.20 7.85 -23.02
N PRO A 183 7.13 7.84 -24.36
CA PRO A 183 7.68 8.90 -25.19
C PRO A 183 6.89 10.19 -25.00
N ILE A 184 7.56 11.30 -24.72
CA ILE A 184 6.96 12.60 -24.44
C ILE A 184 7.64 13.66 -25.30
N TYR A 185 6.82 14.52 -25.89
CA TYR A 185 7.24 15.74 -26.56
C TYR A 185 6.81 16.96 -25.74
N ASN A 186 7.69 17.95 -25.65
CA ASN A 186 7.49 19.22 -24.95
C ASN A 186 7.55 20.39 -25.93
N ASP A 187 6.56 21.27 -25.88
CA ASP A 187 6.57 22.56 -26.58
C ASP A 187 6.08 23.66 -25.64
N GLY A 188 6.95 24.61 -25.31
CA GLY A 188 6.61 25.73 -24.43
C GLY A 188 6.07 25.32 -23.05
N GLY A 189 6.47 24.17 -22.51
CA GLY A 189 6.00 23.64 -21.22
C GLY A 189 4.70 22.84 -21.31
N HIS A 190 4.17 22.62 -22.51
CA HIS A 190 3.06 21.72 -22.79
C HIS A 190 3.58 20.35 -23.21
N PHE A 191 3.01 19.28 -22.63
CA PHE A 191 3.43 17.92 -22.89
C PHE A 191 2.37 17.13 -23.65
N VAL A 192 2.82 16.29 -24.57
CA VAL A 192 2.01 15.26 -25.23
C VAL A 192 2.79 13.95 -25.29
N VAL A 193 2.07 12.83 -25.31
CA VAL A 193 2.68 11.53 -25.57
C VAL A 193 2.95 11.42 -27.07
N SER A 194 4.22 11.39 -27.45
CA SER A 194 4.66 11.47 -28.85
C SER A 194 4.67 10.12 -29.57
N GLY A 195 4.49 9.01 -28.87
CA GLY A 195 4.48 7.67 -29.46
C GLY A 195 3.89 6.59 -28.56
N GLN A 196 3.76 5.37 -29.10
CA GLN A 196 3.18 4.25 -28.36
C GLN A 196 4.05 3.87 -27.15
N PRO A 197 3.47 3.77 -25.94
CA PRO A 197 4.19 3.34 -24.75
C PRO A 197 4.60 1.87 -24.82
N GLY A 198 5.71 1.53 -24.17
CA GLY A 198 6.24 0.17 -24.10
C GLY A 198 6.16 -0.39 -22.68
N LEU A 199 5.65 -1.63 -22.54
CA LEU A 199 5.77 -2.37 -21.28
C LEU A 199 7.13 -3.05 -21.20
N LEU A 200 7.82 -2.85 -20.08
CA LEU A 200 9.15 -3.36 -19.80
C LEU A 200 9.11 -4.22 -18.52
N PRO A 201 9.92 -5.29 -18.44
CA PRO A 201 10.02 -6.08 -17.22
C PRO A 201 10.59 -5.24 -16.07
N ALA A 202 10.22 -5.60 -14.83
CA ALA A 202 10.87 -5.01 -13.67
C ALA A 202 12.38 -5.32 -13.66
N PRO A 203 13.23 -4.38 -13.21
CA PRO A 203 14.66 -4.63 -13.07
C PRO A 203 14.92 -5.84 -12.17
N ALA A 204 15.93 -6.65 -12.53
CA ALA A 204 16.37 -7.73 -11.68
C ALA A 204 16.88 -7.16 -10.34
N LEU A 205 16.51 -7.82 -9.24
CA LEU A 205 17.03 -7.49 -7.93
C LEU A 205 18.55 -7.72 -7.93
N PRO A 206 19.36 -6.76 -7.47
CA PRO A 206 20.79 -6.97 -7.36
C PRO A 206 21.07 -8.09 -6.37
N GLY A 207 22.05 -8.95 -6.68
CA GLY A 207 22.57 -9.91 -5.72
C GLY A 207 23.17 -9.17 -4.53
N PHE A 208 22.88 -9.63 -3.31
CA PHE A 208 23.46 -9.07 -2.10
C PHE A 208 24.53 -10.02 -1.56
N PRO A 209 25.80 -9.59 -1.44
CA PRO A 209 26.87 -10.46 -0.98
C PRO A 209 26.67 -10.82 0.49
N GLN A 210 26.74 -12.13 0.80
CA GLN A 210 26.76 -12.62 2.17
C GLN A 210 28.15 -12.37 2.77
N VAL A 211 28.20 -11.65 3.89
CA VAL A 211 29.44 -11.39 4.64
C VAL A 211 29.29 -12.01 6.01
N SER A 212 30.31 -12.74 6.47
CA SER A 212 30.32 -13.33 7.81
C SER A 212 30.18 -12.25 8.89
N GLY A 213 29.47 -12.57 9.97
CA GLY A 213 29.31 -11.68 11.11
C GLY A 213 30.63 -11.41 11.85
N PRO A 214 30.73 -10.31 12.61
CA PRO A 214 31.90 -10.00 13.42
C PRO A 214 32.09 -11.01 14.56
N SER A 215 33.30 -11.09 15.12
CA SER A 215 33.55 -11.79 16.38
C SER A 215 32.71 -11.16 17.49
N ARG A 216 32.18 -11.99 18.41
CA ARG A 216 31.31 -11.53 19.51
C ARG A 216 32.11 -11.46 20.82
N ASP A 217 32.00 -10.35 21.53
CA ASP A 217 32.42 -10.20 22.92
C ASP A 217 31.26 -10.60 23.84
N SER A 218 31.18 -11.89 24.17
CA SER A 218 30.06 -12.45 24.95
C SER A 218 29.95 -11.87 26.37
N ALA A 219 31.07 -11.40 26.93
CA ALA A 219 31.07 -10.82 28.27
C ALA A 219 30.39 -9.44 28.26
N THR A 220 30.80 -8.58 27.32
CA THR A 220 30.16 -7.27 27.15
C THR A 220 28.72 -7.41 26.66
N GLU A 221 28.41 -8.40 25.83
CA GLU A 221 27.03 -8.71 25.42
C GLU A 221 26.12 -9.02 26.62
N ALA A 222 26.57 -9.87 27.53
CA ALA A 222 25.82 -10.20 28.75
C ALA A 222 25.64 -8.98 29.67
N GLU A 223 26.66 -8.11 29.77
CA GLU A 223 26.59 -6.83 30.51
C GLU A 223 25.55 -5.88 29.90
N LEU A 224 25.53 -5.75 28.57
CA LEU A 224 24.70 -4.76 27.87
C LEU A 224 23.24 -5.21 27.66
N ARG A 225 22.96 -6.50 27.64
CA ARG A 225 21.62 -7.04 27.34
C ARG A 225 20.49 -6.43 28.19
N PRO A 226 20.53 -6.44 29.54
CA PRO A 226 19.44 -5.89 30.34
C PRO A 226 19.28 -4.38 30.13
N GLN A 227 20.38 -3.67 29.87
CA GLN A 227 20.35 -2.24 29.59
C GLN A 227 19.68 -1.94 28.26
N ILE A 228 20.02 -2.69 27.21
CA ILE A 228 19.45 -2.50 25.87
C ILE A 228 17.96 -2.89 25.86
N GLU A 229 17.58 -3.93 26.60
CA GLU A 229 16.17 -4.27 26.79
C GLU A 229 15.40 -3.13 27.50
N GLY A 230 15.97 -2.54 28.55
CA GLY A 230 15.41 -1.38 29.24
C GLY A 230 15.29 -0.15 28.34
N PHE A 231 16.32 0.13 27.53
CA PHE A 231 16.29 1.18 26.52
C PHE A 231 15.13 0.98 25.54
N PHE A 232 14.98 -0.20 24.95
CA PHE A 232 13.92 -0.43 23.96
C PHE A 232 12.51 -0.41 24.56
N LYS A 233 12.34 -0.76 25.85
CA LYS A 233 11.07 -0.55 26.56
C LYS A 233 10.74 0.95 26.70
N ALA A 234 11.72 1.77 27.09
CA ALA A 234 11.56 3.22 27.18
C ALA A 234 11.37 3.86 25.79
N PHE A 235 12.06 3.35 24.77
CA PHE A 235 11.95 3.76 23.37
C PHE A 235 10.56 3.49 22.80
N ALA A 236 9.97 2.32 23.07
CA ALA A 236 8.58 2.04 22.75
C ALA A 236 7.62 3.03 23.42
N ALA A 237 7.77 3.25 24.73
CA ALA A 237 6.90 4.14 25.48
C ALA A 237 7.00 5.62 25.05
N GLY A 238 8.17 6.07 24.58
CA GLY A 238 8.41 7.47 24.23
C GLY A 238 8.44 8.44 25.42
N ASN A 239 8.50 7.94 26.66
CA ASN A 239 8.64 8.79 27.83
C ASN A 239 10.08 9.31 27.95
N GLN A 240 10.27 10.61 27.73
CA GLN A 240 11.59 11.23 27.75
C GLN A 240 12.32 11.09 29.09
N VAL A 241 11.60 11.05 30.22
CA VAL A 241 12.20 10.88 31.55
C VAL A 241 12.76 9.47 31.73
N ASP A 242 12.09 8.46 31.17
CA ASP A 242 12.56 7.08 31.23
C ASP A 242 13.69 6.83 30.21
N LEU A 243 13.60 7.43 29.02
CA LEU A 243 14.64 7.37 27.99
C LEU A 243 15.96 7.99 28.44
N GLN A 244 15.92 9.13 29.14
CA GLN A 244 17.11 9.80 29.68
C GLN A 244 17.98 8.90 30.59
N ARG A 245 17.43 7.81 31.14
CA ARG A 245 18.20 6.87 31.98
C ARG A 245 19.13 5.97 31.17
N TYR A 246 18.85 5.83 29.87
CA TYR A 246 19.56 4.93 28.97
C TYR A 246 20.34 5.67 27.91
N VAL A 247 20.11 6.98 27.75
CA VAL A 247 20.66 7.80 26.67
C VAL A 247 21.79 8.67 27.19
N ALA A 248 22.82 8.86 26.36
CA ALA A 248 23.98 9.66 26.71
C ALA A 248 23.61 11.14 26.94
N SER A 249 24.28 11.76 27.91
CA SER A 249 24.06 13.18 28.24
C SER A 249 24.23 14.08 27.01
N GLY A 250 23.23 14.93 26.72
CA GLY A 250 23.27 15.86 25.58
C GLY A 250 22.94 15.24 24.21
N LYS A 251 22.47 14.00 24.16
CA LYS A 251 22.11 13.28 22.92
C LYS A 251 20.66 12.80 22.95
N PRO A 252 19.65 13.68 22.98
CA PRO A 252 18.26 13.25 23.09
C PRO A 252 17.88 12.30 21.93
N ILE A 253 17.11 11.26 22.25
CA ILE A 253 16.55 10.30 21.30
C ILE A 253 15.05 10.28 21.51
N ASP A 254 14.27 10.49 20.45
CA ASP A 254 12.82 10.42 20.47
C ASP A 254 12.35 8.97 20.36
N GLY A 255 11.37 8.57 21.17
CA GLY A 255 10.76 7.25 21.10
C GLY A 255 9.48 7.21 20.26
N PHE A 256 8.82 6.04 20.27
CA PHE A 256 7.61 5.76 19.48
C PHE A 256 6.31 6.24 20.13
N ASN A 257 6.36 6.92 21.28
CA ASN A 257 5.18 7.49 21.96
C ASN A 257 4.05 6.47 22.22
N GLY A 258 4.41 5.21 22.48
CA GLY A 258 3.46 4.14 22.79
C GLY A 258 2.80 3.46 21.58
N GLU A 259 3.22 3.79 20.35
CA GLU A 259 2.71 3.11 19.13
C GLU A 259 3.10 1.62 19.08
N PHE A 260 4.24 1.28 19.68
CA PHE A 260 4.76 -0.08 19.77
C PHE A 260 4.98 -0.50 21.21
N THR A 261 4.96 -1.80 21.45
CA THR A 261 5.45 -2.41 22.71
C THR A 261 6.61 -3.34 22.40
N LEU A 262 7.68 -3.31 23.20
CA LEU A 262 8.75 -4.30 23.08
C LEU A 262 8.20 -5.68 23.48
N ALA A 263 8.07 -6.59 22.52
CA ALA A 263 7.73 -7.98 22.79
C ALA A 263 8.97 -8.76 23.21
N GLN A 264 10.10 -8.56 22.53
CA GLN A 264 11.32 -9.31 22.79
C GLN A 264 12.58 -8.58 22.30
N LEU A 265 13.67 -8.67 23.05
CA LEU A 265 15.04 -8.52 22.52
C LEU A 265 15.54 -9.91 22.08
N LYS A 266 15.45 -10.19 20.77
CA LYS A 266 15.68 -11.50 20.15
C LYS A 266 17.17 -11.84 20.09
N ASP A 267 17.99 -10.99 19.47
CA ASP A 267 19.44 -11.15 19.40
C ASP A 267 20.15 -9.86 19.81
N LEU A 268 21.37 -10.01 20.30
CA LEU A 268 22.27 -8.91 20.61
C LEU A 268 23.67 -9.31 20.16
N VAL A 269 24.32 -8.48 19.36
CA VAL A 269 25.68 -8.71 18.88
C VAL A 269 26.53 -7.52 19.31
N VAL A 270 27.47 -7.78 20.21
CA VAL A 270 28.50 -6.81 20.61
C VAL A 270 29.83 -7.29 20.04
N PRO A 271 30.35 -6.65 18.99
CA PRO A 271 31.70 -6.92 18.51
C PRO A 271 32.75 -6.53 19.53
N GLU A 272 33.93 -7.14 19.39
CA GLU A 272 35.13 -6.60 20.03
C GLU A 272 35.40 -5.16 19.54
N GLY A 273 35.83 -4.29 20.44
CA GLY A 273 36.03 -2.87 20.11
C GLY A 273 36.70 -2.08 21.23
N GLU A 274 36.49 -0.77 21.25
CA GLU A 274 37.09 0.15 22.22
C GLU A 274 36.42 0.12 23.59
N ALA A 275 37.20 0.10 24.68
CA ALA A 275 36.69 -0.16 26.03
C ALA A 275 35.56 0.78 26.50
N ASN A 276 35.47 2.00 25.94
CA ASN A 276 34.48 3.00 26.30
C ASN A 276 33.44 3.29 25.20
N THR A 277 33.59 2.68 24.02
CA THR A 277 32.67 2.88 22.90
C THR A 277 32.47 1.56 22.15
N ARG A 278 31.21 1.15 22.00
CA ARG A 278 30.84 -0.08 21.30
C ARG A 278 29.79 0.21 20.25
N GLU A 279 29.96 -0.30 19.05
CA GLU A 279 28.85 -0.42 18.11
C GLU A 279 28.15 -1.75 18.36
N VAL A 280 26.86 -1.73 18.61
CA VAL A 280 26.08 -2.91 18.99
C VAL A 280 24.95 -3.10 18.00
N THR A 281 24.70 -4.35 17.60
CA THR A 281 23.52 -4.69 16.78
C THR A 281 22.50 -5.41 17.64
N ALA A 282 21.28 -4.90 17.71
CA ALA A 282 20.17 -5.51 18.45
C ALA A 282 19.05 -5.88 17.49
N VAL A 283 18.51 -7.09 17.62
CA VAL A 283 17.29 -7.51 16.94
C VAL A 283 16.17 -7.53 17.96
N VAL A 284 15.14 -6.73 17.73
CA VAL A 284 13.97 -6.64 18.58
C VAL A 284 12.73 -7.08 17.83
N VAL A 285 11.74 -7.57 18.57
CA VAL A 285 10.40 -7.83 18.07
C VAL A 285 9.47 -6.83 18.74
N TRP A 286 8.80 -6.02 17.93
CA TRP A 286 7.75 -5.12 18.36
C TRP A 286 6.40 -5.82 18.27
N ALA A 287 5.57 -5.69 19.30
CA ALA A 287 4.15 -5.98 19.21
C ALA A 287 3.44 -4.77 18.59
N VAL A 288 2.73 -5.01 17.50
CA VAL A 288 1.89 -4.01 16.81
C VAL A 288 0.44 -4.30 17.17
N SER A 289 -0.21 -3.35 17.84
CA SER A 289 -1.63 -3.45 18.15
C SER A 289 -2.44 -3.43 16.85
N SER A 290 -3.25 -4.45 16.61
CA SER A 290 -4.28 -4.39 15.58
C SER A 290 -5.34 -3.39 16.06
N ASN A 291 -5.28 -2.15 15.58
CA ASN A 291 -6.36 -1.17 15.77
C ASN A 291 -7.59 -1.61 14.96
N GLY A 292 -8.23 -2.70 15.39
CA GLY A 292 -9.54 -3.12 14.93
C GLY A 292 -10.58 -2.63 15.93
N THR A 293 -11.02 -1.39 15.77
CA THR A 293 -12.33 -0.98 16.28
C THR A 293 -13.39 -1.73 15.49
N ASP A 294 -13.74 -2.92 15.97
CA ASP A 294 -15.07 -3.51 15.88
C ASP A 294 -15.14 -4.65 16.90
N ALA A 295 -15.56 -4.29 18.12
CA ALA A 295 -15.97 -5.25 19.11
C ALA A 295 -17.28 -5.89 18.68
N VAL A 296 -17.26 -7.13 18.15
CA VAL A 296 -18.26 -8.18 18.36
C VAL A 296 -17.67 -9.53 17.94
N SER A 297 -17.30 -10.36 18.93
CA SER A 297 -17.61 -11.80 19.00
C SER A 297 -16.52 -12.58 19.74
N THR A 298 -16.83 -12.98 20.96
CA THR A 298 -16.22 -14.11 21.65
C THR A 298 -16.42 -15.38 20.81
N SER A 299 -15.46 -15.77 19.97
CA SER A 299 -15.20 -17.17 19.52
C SER A 299 -14.25 -17.32 18.34
N VAL A 300 -13.14 -16.58 18.21
CA VAL A 300 -12.02 -17.08 17.39
C VAL A 300 -10.69 -16.62 17.96
N GLN A 301 -10.20 -17.33 18.99
CA GLN A 301 -8.88 -17.07 19.59
C GLN A 301 -7.72 -17.40 18.62
N ASN A 302 -8.01 -17.87 17.40
CA ASN A 302 -7.04 -18.25 16.37
C ASN A 302 -7.22 -17.49 15.04
N ASP A 303 -7.99 -16.39 15.01
CA ASP A 303 -8.04 -15.54 13.81
C ASP A 303 -6.73 -14.74 13.72
N PRO A 304 -5.89 -14.94 12.69
CA PRO A 304 -4.64 -14.19 12.54
C PRO A 304 -4.87 -12.67 12.43
N ALA A 305 -6.08 -12.20 12.11
CA ALA A 305 -6.41 -10.78 12.07
C ALA A 305 -6.65 -10.15 13.46
N VAL A 306 -6.88 -10.97 14.50
CA VAL A 306 -7.16 -10.53 15.88
C VAL A 306 -5.96 -10.76 16.81
N GLN A 307 -4.95 -11.50 16.36
CA GLN A 307 -3.69 -11.70 17.08
C GLN A 307 -2.77 -10.47 16.92
N PRO A 308 -2.06 -10.05 17.98
CA PRO A 308 -1.09 -8.96 17.86
C PRO A 308 0.02 -9.35 16.89
N GLY A 309 0.28 -8.49 15.90
CA GLY A 309 1.35 -8.70 14.92
C GLY A 309 2.72 -8.54 15.58
N GLY A 310 3.68 -9.41 15.24
CA GLY A 310 5.08 -9.26 15.62
C GLY A 310 5.90 -8.69 14.46
N LEU A 311 6.61 -7.58 14.69
CA LEU A 311 7.50 -6.96 13.72
C LEU A 311 8.95 -7.06 14.19
N GLU A 312 9.76 -7.86 13.50
CA GLU A 312 11.19 -7.97 13.76
C GLU A 312 11.96 -6.82 13.11
N GLN A 313 12.77 -6.12 13.89
CA GLN A 313 13.60 -5.01 13.44
C GLN A 313 15.01 -5.11 14.00
N ALA A 314 16.00 -4.83 13.14
CA ALA A 314 17.40 -4.79 13.52
C ALA A 314 17.87 -3.33 13.64
N TYR A 315 18.51 -3.02 14.76
CA TYR A 315 19.04 -1.72 15.09
C TYR A 315 20.55 -1.78 15.28
N ARG A 316 21.25 -0.75 14.82
CA ARG A 316 22.61 -0.44 15.25
C ARG A 316 22.56 0.67 16.30
N LEU A 317 23.21 0.43 17.43
CA LEU A 317 23.37 1.38 18.52
C LEU A 317 24.84 1.73 18.70
N THR A 318 25.14 3.00 18.88
CA THR A 318 26.45 3.43 19.38
C THR A 318 26.32 3.58 20.89
N MET A 319 27.08 2.77 21.62
CA MET A 319 27.12 2.77 23.08
C MET A 319 28.37 3.52 23.53
N GLU A 320 28.24 4.36 24.55
CA GLU A 320 29.37 5.03 25.20
C GLU A 320 29.34 4.81 26.71
N LYS A 321 30.51 4.71 27.34
CA LYS A 321 30.62 4.52 28.79
C LYS A 321 30.79 5.88 29.48
N GLN A 322 29.79 6.30 30.25
CA GLN A 322 29.83 7.50 31.11
C GLN A 322 29.80 7.09 32.58
N GLY A 323 30.78 7.50 33.38
CA GLY A 323 30.80 7.20 34.82
C GLY A 323 30.72 5.69 35.14
N GLY A 324 31.29 4.85 34.29
CA GLY A 324 31.29 3.38 34.44
C GLY A 324 30.02 2.67 33.98
N LYS A 325 28.99 3.40 33.52
CA LYS A 325 27.77 2.84 32.94
C LYS A 325 27.73 3.09 31.44
N TRP A 326 27.16 2.16 30.70
CA TRP A 326 26.95 2.38 29.27
C TRP A 326 25.74 3.28 29.06
N PHE A 327 25.69 3.96 27.93
CA PHE A 327 24.57 4.78 27.48
C PHE A 327 24.47 4.71 25.96
N VAL A 328 23.26 4.78 25.45
CA VAL A 328 22.98 4.87 24.02
C VAL A 328 23.25 6.30 23.57
N GLN A 329 24.24 6.45 22.70
CA GLN A 329 24.57 7.72 22.07
C GLN A 329 23.75 7.96 20.80
N GLN A 330 23.49 6.90 20.05
CA GLN A 330 22.79 6.93 18.76
C GLN A 330 22.07 5.61 18.51
N VAL A 331 20.93 5.65 17.83
CA VAL A 331 20.15 4.49 17.39
C VAL A 331 19.73 4.69 15.93
N GLN A 332 19.84 3.63 15.11
CA GLN A 332 19.41 3.64 13.72
C GLN A 332 19.14 2.23 13.21
N GLY A 333 18.51 2.10 12.03
CA GLY A 333 18.37 0.80 11.36
C GLY A 333 19.73 0.16 11.07
N ALA A 334 19.85 -1.14 11.33
CA ALA A 334 21.07 -1.88 11.03
C ALA A 334 21.27 -1.99 9.51
N SER A 335 22.50 -1.82 9.04
CA SER A 335 22.85 -1.93 7.61
C SER A 335 22.87 -3.37 7.08
N ARG A 336 22.74 -4.36 7.98
CA ARG A 336 22.75 -5.80 7.67
C ARG A 336 21.82 -6.49 8.66
N SER A 337 21.03 -7.46 8.21
CA SER A 337 20.38 -8.40 9.12
C SER A 337 21.47 -9.26 9.78
N VAL A 338 21.48 -9.34 11.11
CA VAL A 338 22.21 -10.42 11.78
C VAL A 338 21.33 -11.66 11.66
N GLY A 339 21.73 -12.56 10.77
CA GLY A 339 21.02 -13.80 10.47
C GLY A 339 21.91 -14.70 9.65
#